data_AF-A0A5J4Q0M0-F1
#
_entry.id   AF-A0A5J4Q0M0-F1
#
_cell.length_a   1.000
_cell.length_b   1.000
_cell.length_c   1.000
_cell.angle_alpha   90.00
_cell.angle_beta   90.00
_cell.angle_gamma   90.00
#
_symmetry.space_group_name_H-M   'P 1'
#
loop_
_entity.id
_entity.type
_entity.pdbx_description
1 polymer ?
#
loop_
_entity_poly.entity_id
_entity_poly.type
_entity_poly.pdbx_seq_one_letter_code
_entity_poly.pdbx_strand_id
1 'polypeptide(L)'
;DLGIMPENNGELIRIGIPPLTEERRKKLSKQCKAESETAKVSIRNARRDTIDTLKKGVKDGLPEDVEKDAETKLQKIHDKYIKKVDDMLTEKEKEIMTV
;
A
#
# COMPACT_ATOMS: atom_id res chain seq x y z
N ASP A 1 -10.48 8.95 -13.65
CA ASP A 1 -11.77 9.58 -13.94
C ASP A 1 -12.89 9.24 -12.97
N LEU A 2 -13.42 10.32 -12.37
CA LEU A 2 -14.50 10.31 -11.39
C LEU A 2 -15.89 10.31 -12.04
N GLY A 3 -16.02 10.76 -13.30
CA GLY A 3 -17.27 10.71 -14.06
C GLY A 3 -18.39 11.58 -13.49
N ILE A 4 -18.05 12.61 -12.70
CA ILE A 4 -19.01 13.52 -12.08
C ILE A 4 -19.03 14.82 -12.87
N MET A 5 -20.21 15.33 -13.18
CA MET A 5 -20.38 16.68 -13.72
C MET A 5 -20.47 17.66 -12.54
N PRO A 6 -19.52 18.59 -12.39
CA PRO A 6 -19.63 19.65 -11.40
C PRO A 6 -20.71 20.66 -11.83
N GLU A 7 -21.58 21.04 -10.89
CA GLU A 7 -22.49 22.18 -11.05
C GLU A 7 -21.82 23.43 -10.49
N ASN A 8 -21.71 24.48 -11.30
CA ASN A 8 -21.13 25.75 -10.88
C ASN A 8 -22.21 26.84 -10.90
N ASN A 9 -22.51 27.42 -9.74
CA ASN A 9 -23.55 28.44 -9.60
C ASN A 9 -22.95 29.87 -9.50
N GLY A 10 -21.71 30.08 -9.94
CA GLY A 10 -21.05 31.39 -9.98
C GLY A 10 -20.26 31.75 -8.71
N GLU A 11 -20.69 31.30 -7.54
CA GLU A 11 -19.94 31.45 -6.27
C GLU A 11 -19.38 30.12 -5.72
N LEU A 12 -20.02 28.99 -6.04
CA LEU A 12 -19.67 27.66 -5.50
C LEU A 12 -19.78 26.59 -6.58
N ILE A 13 -18.83 25.65 -6.56
CA ILE A 13 -18.86 24.43 -7.38
C ILE A 13 -19.37 23.27 -6.50
N ARG A 14 -20.55 22.74 -6.82
CA ARG A 14 -21.10 21.52 -6.21
C ARG A 14 -20.74 20.30 -7.03
N ILE A 15 -20.28 19.26 -6.35
CA ILE A 15 -19.99 17.95 -6.95
C ILE A 15 -20.97 16.96 -6.33
N GLY A 16 -22.04 16.64 -7.06
CA GLY A 16 -22.98 15.59 -6.64
C GLY A 16 -22.35 14.23 -6.90
N ILE A 17 -22.00 13.48 -5.85
CA ILE A 17 -21.47 12.12 -5.98
C ILE A 17 -22.68 11.17 -6.13
N PRO A 18 -22.94 10.61 -7.32
CA PRO A 18 -24.01 9.64 -7.48
C PRO A 18 -23.70 8.36 -6.69
N PRO A 19 -24.72 7.64 -6.21
CA PRO A 19 -24.52 6.38 -5.51
C PRO A 19 -23.74 5.42 -6.40
N LEU A 20 -22.72 4.79 -5.83
CA LEU A 20 -21.89 3.84 -6.56
C LEU A 20 -22.72 2.61 -6.95
N THR A 21 -22.83 2.33 -8.26
CA THR A 21 -23.39 1.08 -8.77
C THR A 21 -22.55 -0.11 -8.33
N GLU A 22 -23.15 -1.31 -8.29
CA GLU A 22 -22.45 -2.54 -7.89
C GLU A 22 -21.24 -2.83 -8.80
N GLU A 23 -21.36 -2.57 -10.11
CA GLU A 23 -20.24 -2.67 -11.06
C GLU A 23 -19.10 -1.71 -10.72
N ARG A 24 -19.41 -0.47 -10.31
CA ARG A 24 -18.37 0.49 -9.93
C ARG A 24 -17.68 0.09 -8.62
N ARG A 25 -18.42 -0.44 -7.65
CA ARG A 25 -17.85 -0.99 -6.40
C ARG A 25 -16.91 -2.17 -6.68
N LYS A 26 -17.30 -3.11 -7.56
CA LYS A 26 -16.45 -4.22 -7.99
C LYS A 26 -15.17 -3.74 -8.68
N LYS A 27 -15.27 -2.73 -9.56
CA LYS A 27 -14.10 -2.14 -10.23
C LYS A 27 -13.13 -1.48 -9.24
N LEU A 28 -13.66 -0.74 -8.25
CA LEU A 28 -12.86 -0.11 -7.21
C LEU A 28 -12.16 -1.16 -6.32
N SER A 29 -12.86 -2.22 -5.89
CA SER A 29 -12.23 -3.32 -5.14
C SER A 29 -11.09 -3.96 -5.93
N LYS A 30 -11.28 -4.21 -7.23
CA LYS A 30 -10.21 -4.77 -8.08
C LYS A 30 -8.99 -3.84 -8.19
N GLN A 31 -9.22 -2.52 -8.25
CA GLN A 31 -8.13 -1.54 -8.24
C GLN A 31 -7.40 -1.53 -6.90
N CYS A 32 -8.12 -1.55 -5.77
CA CYS A 32 -7.52 -1.61 -4.44
C CYS A 32 -6.66 -2.88 -4.25
N LYS A 33 -7.12 -4.04 -4.75
CA LYS A 33 -6.32 -5.28 -4.74
C LYS A 33 -5.03 -5.14 -5.54
N ALA A 34 -5.11 -4.58 -6.74
CA ALA A 34 -3.92 -4.38 -7.58
C ALA A 34 -2.90 -3.46 -6.90
N GLU A 35 -3.35 -2.37 -6.29
CA GLU A 35 -2.50 -1.43 -5.55
C GLU A 35 -1.85 -2.11 -4.33
N SER A 36 -2.60 -2.90 -3.57
CA SER A 36 -2.08 -3.69 -2.45
C SER A 36 -0.98 -4.65 -2.89
N GLU A 37 -1.16 -5.36 -4.00
CA GLU A 37 -0.12 -6.28 -4.50
C GLU A 37 1.13 -5.53 -4.96
N THR A 38 1.00 -4.39 -5.64
CA THR A 38 2.13 -3.52 -5.97
C THR A 38 2.88 -3.05 -4.72
N ALA A 39 2.15 -2.65 -3.67
CA ALA A 39 2.75 -2.24 -2.40
C ALA A 39 3.52 -3.39 -1.73
N LYS A 40 2.95 -4.61 -1.71
CA LYS A 40 3.63 -5.80 -1.17
C LYS A 40 4.89 -6.14 -1.96
N VAL A 41 4.85 -6.04 -3.30
CA VAL A 41 6.03 -6.27 -4.14
C VAL A 41 7.12 -5.25 -3.83
N SER A 42 6.77 -3.96 -3.71
CA SER A 42 7.72 -2.91 -3.34
C SER A 42 8.38 -3.17 -1.98
N ILE A 43 7.61 -3.58 -0.97
CA ILE A 43 8.13 -3.93 0.36
C ILE A 43 9.12 -5.10 0.29
N ARG A 44 8.80 -6.14 -0.49
CA ARG A 44 9.71 -7.30 -0.68
C ARG A 44 11.00 -6.91 -1.41
N ASN A 45 10.91 -6.05 -2.41
CA ASN A 45 12.08 -5.55 -3.13
C ASN A 45 12.97 -4.72 -2.21
N ALA A 46 12.40 -3.79 -1.45
CA ALA A 46 13.15 -3.00 -0.46
C ALA A 46 13.85 -3.87 0.58
N ARG A 47 13.22 -4.98 1.02
CA ARG A 47 13.86 -5.96 1.90
C ARG A 47 15.08 -6.58 1.24
N ARG A 48 14.97 -6.99 -0.03
CA ARG A 48 16.08 -7.60 -0.79
C ARG A 48 17.24 -6.63 -0.96
N ASP A 49 16.95 -5.39 -1.35
CA ASP A 49 17.96 -4.35 -1.54
C ASP A 49 18.69 -4.03 -0.22
N THR A 50 17.97 -4.04 0.90
CA THR A 50 18.57 -3.84 2.22
C THR A 50 19.48 -5.00 2.62
N ILE A 51 19.07 -6.25 2.36
CA ILE A 51 19.91 -7.44 2.60
C ILE A 51 21.18 -7.39 1.76
N ASP A 52 21.06 -7.06 0.47
CA ASP A 52 22.22 -6.95 -0.41
C ASP A 52 23.17 -5.82 0.04
N THR A 53 22.63 -4.74 0.59
CA THR A 53 23.41 -3.65 1.19
C THR A 53 24.13 -4.09 2.46
N LEU A 54 23.45 -4.84 3.34
CA LEU A 54 24.06 -5.40 4.56
C LEU A 54 25.23 -6.34 4.22
N LYS A 55 25.05 -7.24 3.26
CA LYS A 55 26.11 -8.15 2.79
C LYS A 55 27.33 -7.42 2.21
N LYS A 56 27.13 -6.28 1.55
CA LYS A 56 28.24 -5.42 1.11
C LYS A 56 28.94 -4.79 2.31
N GLY A 57 28.19 -4.25 3.25
CA GLY A 57 28.75 -3.68 4.49
C GLY A 57 29.60 -4.68 5.27
N VAL A 58 29.20 -5.95 5.35
CA VAL A 58 29.99 -7.02 6.01
C VAL A 58 31.33 -7.23 5.33
N LYS A 59 31.37 -7.19 3.99
CA LYS A 59 32.64 -7.24 3.24
C LYS A 59 33.52 -6.03 3.48
N ASP A 60 32.91 -4.87 3.73
CA ASP A 60 33.61 -3.61 4.03
C ASP A 60 34.01 -3.48 5.51
N GLY A 61 33.76 -4.51 6.34
CA GLY A 61 34.19 -4.58 7.74
C GLY A 61 33.09 -4.40 8.78
N LEU A 62 31.81 -4.46 8.38
CA LEU A 62 30.69 -4.48 9.33
C LEU A 62 30.69 -5.79 10.15
N PRO A 63 30.53 -5.74 11.48
CA PRO A 63 30.47 -6.94 12.31
C PRO A 63 29.25 -7.82 11.99
N GLU A 64 29.43 -9.16 11.97
CA GLU A 64 28.36 -10.12 11.72
C GLU A 64 27.22 -10.04 12.76
N ASP A 65 27.53 -9.66 14.01
CA ASP A 65 26.52 -9.45 15.05
C ASP A 65 25.57 -8.31 14.70
N VAL A 66 26.10 -7.24 14.10
CA VAL A 66 25.31 -6.08 13.66
C VAL A 66 24.44 -6.44 12.45
N GLU A 67 24.94 -7.30 11.55
CA GLU A 67 24.17 -7.82 10.42
C GLU A 67 22.95 -8.62 10.92
N LYS A 68 23.14 -9.57 11.84
CA LYS A 68 22.04 -10.39 12.39
C LYS A 68 20.98 -9.56 13.09
N ASP A 69 21.40 -8.54 13.85
CA ASP A 69 20.48 -7.60 14.49
C ASP A 69 19.70 -6.77 13.48
N ALA A 70 20.39 -6.31 12.42
CA ALA A 70 19.76 -5.56 11.34
C ALA A 70 18.76 -6.41 10.55
N GLU A 71 19.10 -7.66 10.22
CA GLU A 71 18.18 -8.61 9.58
C GLU A 71 16.94 -8.86 10.44
N THR A 72 17.11 -9.06 11.74
CA THR A 72 15.99 -9.26 12.68
C THR A 72 15.07 -8.04 12.72
N LYS A 73 15.64 -6.83 12.75
CA LYS A 73 14.87 -5.57 12.69
C LYS A 73 14.16 -5.43 11.34
N LEU A 74 14.85 -5.72 10.24
CA LEU A 74 14.32 -5.66 8.89
C LEU A 74 13.12 -6.60 8.74
N GLN A 75 13.21 -7.82 9.25
CA GLN A 75 12.12 -8.79 9.22
C GLN A 75 10.90 -8.30 10.02
N LYS A 76 11.10 -7.76 11.22
CA LYS A 76 10.02 -7.15 12.02
C LYS A 76 9.33 -5.99 11.28
N ILE A 77 10.11 -5.14 10.63
CA ILE A 77 9.60 -4.00 9.86
C ILE A 77 8.80 -4.51 8.64
N HIS A 78 9.36 -5.47 7.90
CA HIS A 78 8.71 -6.09 6.75
C HIS A 78 7.34 -6.66 7.12
N ASP A 79 7.28 -7.48 8.18
CA ASP A 79 6.04 -8.14 8.60
C ASP A 79 5.01 -7.13 9.10
N LYS A 80 5.45 -6.08 9.80
CA LYS A 80 4.59 -4.97 10.22
C LYS A 80 3.93 -4.26 9.04
N TYR A 81 4.69 -3.97 7.98
CA TYR A 81 4.17 -3.24 6.82
C TYR A 81 3.31 -4.13 5.92
N ILE A 82 3.63 -5.42 5.76
CA ILE A 82 2.74 -6.36 5.07
C ILE A 82 1.38 -6.42 5.77
N LYS A 83 1.39 -6.59 7.10
CA LYS A 83 0.14 -6.62 7.86
C LYS A 83 -0.65 -5.33 7.73
N LYS A 84 0.02 -4.18 7.77
CA LYS A 84 -0.63 -2.87 7.57
C LYS A 84 -1.29 -2.75 6.20
N VAL A 85 -0.65 -3.25 5.14
CA VAL A 85 -1.24 -3.25 3.79
C VAL A 85 -2.48 -4.14 3.73
N ASP A 86 -2.43 -5.34 4.34
CA ASP A 86 -3.58 -6.25 4.39
C ASP A 86 -4.75 -5.68 5.20
N ASP A 87 -4.47 -5.05 6.35
CA ASP A 87 -5.47 -4.39 7.18
C ASP A 87 -6.14 -3.23 6.42
N MET A 88 -5.34 -2.38 5.75
CA MET A 88 -5.85 -1.27 4.94
C MET A 88 -6.69 -1.75 3.74
N LEU A 89 -6.28 -2.83 3.08
CA LEU A 89 -7.05 -3.42 1.99
C LEU A 89 -8.41 -3.90 2.50
N THR A 90 -8.41 -4.63 3.62
CA THR A 90 -9.63 -5.18 4.22
C THR A 90 -10.60 -4.07 4.65
N GLU A 91 -10.08 -3.01 5.28
CA GLU A 91 -10.85 -1.84 5.66
C GLU A 91 -11.46 -1.15 4.43
N LYS A 92 -10.66 -0.94 3.38
CA LYS A 92 -11.14 -0.28 2.15
C LYS A 92 -12.15 -1.13 1.40
N GLU A 93 -11.99 -2.45 1.35
CA GLU A 93 -12.99 -3.34 0.76
C GLU A 93 -14.31 -3.30 1.52
N LYS A 94 -14.26 -3.28 2.84
CA LYS A 94 -15.45 -3.14 3.68
C LYS A 94 -16.15 -1.81 3.42
N GLU A 95 -15.41 -0.70 3.36
CA GLU A 95 -15.94 0.62 3.04
C GLU A 95 -16.60 0.66 1.64
N ILE A 96 -15.95 0.06 0.63
CA ILE A 96 -16.48 0.00 -0.74
C ILE A 96 -17.76 -0.84 -0.82
N MET A 97 -17.94 -1.84 0.05
CA MET A 97 -19.08 -2.76 0.02
C MET A 97 -20.22 -2.35 0.97
N THR A 98 -19.94 -1.53 1.99
CA THR A 98 -20.95 -1.04 2.93
C THR A 98 -21.69 0.16 2.29
N VAL A 99 -23.01 0.22 2.47
CA VAL A 99 -23.86 1.34 2.05
C VAL A 99 -24.08 2.25 3.25
#